data_AF-A0A3B9FGS0-F1
#
_entry.id   AF-A0A3B9FGS0-F1
#
_cell.length_a   1.000
_cell.length_b   1.000
_cell.length_c   1.000
_cell.angle_alpha   90.00
_cell.angle_beta   90.00
_cell.angle_gamma   90.00
#
_symmetry.space_group_name_H-M   'P 1'
#
loop_
_entity.id
_entity.type
_entity.pdbx_description
1 polymer ?
#
loop_
_entity_poly.entity_id
_entity_poly.type
_entity_poly.pdbx_seq_one_letter_code
_entity_poly.pdbx_strand_id
1 'polypeptide(L)'
;RDLFAALKTPALMHCKSGADRAGLMSALYLLIAKQQPARVAMTQLAWKYGHVKAAKTGLLDAFFEAYIPYEDAGMSFFDWVDNVYDPDALAASFIAQGWAVRLTDSILRRE
;
A
#
# COMPACT_ATOMS: atom_id res chain seq x y z
N ARG A 1 -3.72 -3.76 -15.41
CA ARG A 1 -2.84 -4.95 -15.47
C ARG A 1 -1.64 -4.69 -16.37
N ASP A 2 -1.83 -4.04 -17.52
CA ASP A 2 -0.77 -3.97 -18.56
C ASP A 2 0.21 -2.79 -18.41
N LEU A 3 -0.06 -1.86 -17.49
CA LEU A 3 0.76 -0.64 -17.30
C LEU A 3 2.25 -0.98 -17.16
N PHE A 4 2.60 -1.91 -16.28
CA PHE A 4 3.99 -2.27 -16.04
C PHE A 4 4.62 -3.10 -17.16
N ALA A 5 3.80 -3.85 -17.92
CA ALA A 5 4.28 -4.60 -19.07
C ALA A 5 4.67 -3.66 -20.23
N ALA A 6 3.98 -2.55 -20.39
CA ALA A 6 4.24 -1.55 -21.43
C ALA A 6 5.33 -0.52 -21.05
N LEU A 7 5.81 -0.53 -19.81
CA LEU A 7 6.69 0.48 -19.27
C LEU A 7 8.14 0.32 -19.81
N LYS A 8 8.66 1.38 -20.43
CA LYS A 8 10.07 1.43 -20.86
C LYS A 8 10.96 1.90 -19.72
N THR A 9 12.10 1.23 -19.52
CA THR A 9 13.07 1.55 -18.47
C THR A 9 14.30 2.29 -19.02
N PRO A 10 14.93 3.21 -18.25
CA PRO A 10 14.55 3.62 -16.89
C PRO A 10 13.29 4.48 -16.87
N ALA A 11 12.49 4.35 -15.82
CA ALA A 11 11.27 5.13 -15.61
C ALA A 11 11.29 5.81 -14.23
N LEU A 12 10.66 6.98 -14.14
CA LEU A 12 10.50 7.73 -12.90
C LEU A 12 9.01 7.86 -12.58
N MET A 13 8.64 7.51 -11.34
CA MET A 13 7.30 7.72 -10.79
C MET A 13 7.39 8.73 -9.65
N HIS A 14 6.54 9.75 -9.66
CA HIS A 14 6.46 10.72 -8.57
C HIS A 14 5.02 11.09 -8.28
N CYS A 15 4.78 11.63 -7.08
CA CYS A 15 3.53 12.32 -6.76
C CYS A 15 3.83 13.76 -6.32
N LYS A 16 2.82 14.52 -5.86
CA LYS A 16 3.04 15.90 -5.40
C LYS A 16 4.03 16.00 -4.24
N SER A 17 3.92 15.10 -3.26
CA SER A 17 4.76 15.08 -2.05
C SER A 17 5.76 13.92 -2.02
N GLY A 18 5.85 13.14 -3.09
CA GLY A 18 6.77 12.01 -3.25
C GLY A 18 6.57 10.77 -2.36
N ALA A 19 5.71 10.81 -1.33
CA ALA A 19 5.60 9.74 -0.34
C ALA A 19 4.60 8.63 -0.72
N ASP A 20 3.32 8.80 -0.41
CA ASP A 20 2.39 7.65 -0.35
C ASP A 20 2.03 7.06 -1.72
N ARG A 21 1.61 7.89 -2.68
CA ARG A 21 1.23 7.39 -4.02
C ARG A 21 2.43 6.86 -4.81
N ALA A 22 3.60 7.46 -4.66
CA ALA A 22 4.81 7.00 -5.33
C ALA A 22 5.32 5.71 -4.67
N GLY A 23 5.29 5.62 -3.34
CA GLY A 23 5.59 4.40 -2.59
C GLY A 23 4.65 3.25 -2.95
N LEU A 24 3.33 3.50 -3.02
CA LEU A 24 2.33 2.51 -3.44
C LEU A 24 2.63 1.98 -4.85
N MET A 25 2.85 2.87 -5.82
CA MET A 25 3.16 2.45 -7.19
C MET A 25 4.48 1.68 -7.27
N SER A 26 5.46 2.03 -6.44
CA SER A 26 6.75 1.31 -6.36
C SER A 26 6.56 -0.09 -5.75
N ALA A 27 5.75 -0.22 -4.71
CA ALA A 27 5.39 -1.51 -4.12
C ALA A 27 4.65 -2.38 -5.14
N LEU A 28 3.64 -1.83 -5.83
CA LEU A 28 2.91 -2.54 -6.88
C LEU A 28 3.79 -2.96 -8.04
N TYR A 29 4.79 -2.14 -8.42
CA TYR A 29 5.77 -2.54 -9.44
C TYR A 29 6.60 -3.74 -8.98
N LEU A 30 7.07 -3.76 -7.74
CA LEU A 30 7.80 -4.92 -7.20
C LEU A 30 6.94 -6.17 -7.16
N LEU A 31 5.69 -6.05 -6.70
CA LEU A 31 4.77 -7.16 -6.58
C LEU A 31 4.36 -7.73 -7.96
N ILE A 32 3.94 -6.87 -8.87
CA ILE A 32 3.33 -7.29 -10.15
C ILE A 32 4.39 -7.54 -11.22
N ALA A 33 5.30 -6.57 -11.42
CA ALA A 33 6.25 -6.60 -12.53
C ALA A 33 7.53 -7.37 -12.21
N LYS A 34 7.96 -7.35 -10.94
CA LYS A 34 9.15 -8.07 -10.45
C LYS A 34 8.83 -9.33 -9.67
N GLN A 35 7.55 -9.66 -9.51
CA GLN A 35 7.07 -10.87 -8.82
C GLN A 35 7.74 -11.05 -7.45
N GLN A 36 7.98 -9.95 -6.75
CA GLN A 36 8.50 -9.98 -5.39
C GLN A 36 7.35 -10.23 -4.41
N PRO A 37 7.61 -10.92 -3.28
CA PRO A 37 6.59 -11.14 -2.26
C PRO A 37 5.98 -9.82 -1.77
N ALA A 38 4.71 -9.82 -1.40
CA ALA A 38 4.01 -8.65 -0.85
C ALA A 38 4.74 -8.06 0.36
N ARG A 39 5.32 -8.93 1.21
CA ARG A 39 6.17 -8.53 2.35
C ARG A 39 7.40 -7.72 1.94
N VAL A 40 7.98 -8.01 0.77
CA VAL A 40 9.11 -7.25 0.21
C VAL A 40 8.61 -5.97 -0.46
N ALA A 41 7.54 -6.06 -1.25
CA ALA A 41 6.94 -4.93 -1.95
C ALA A 41 6.53 -3.80 -0.98
N MET A 42 5.90 -4.12 0.15
CA MET A 42 5.45 -3.13 1.12
C MET A 42 6.59 -2.34 1.77
N THR A 43 7.85 -2.78 1.68
CA THR A 43 9.01 -2.00 2.17
C THR A 43 9.21 -0.67 1.43
N GLN A 44 8.55 -0.48 0.29
CA GLN A 44 8.52 0.81 -0.42
C GLN A 44 7.59 1.83 0.28
N LEU A 45 6.78 1.38 1.25
CA LEU A 45 6.01 2.22 2.17
C LEU A 45 6.81 2.36 3.48
N ALA A 46 7.83 3.21 3.47
CA ALA A 46 8.73 3.38 4.61
C ALA A 46 8.90 4.84 5.02
N TRP A 47 9.18 5.06 6.31
CA TRP A 47 9.46 6.40 6.86
C TRP A 47 10.56 7.15 6.11
N LYS A 48 11.62 6.46 5.66
CA LYS A 48 12.69 7.05 4.84
C LYS A 48 12.21 7.63 3.51
N TYR A 49 11.03 7.24 3.05
CA TYR A 49 10.37 7.76 1.85
C TYR A 49 9.21 8.72 2.19
N GLY A 50 9.12 9.16 3.46
CA GLY A 50 8.08 10.07 3.94
C GLY A 50 6.74 9.41 4.24
N HIS A 51 6.65 8.08 4.21
CA HIS A 51 5.43 7.35 4.52
C HIS A 51 5.25 7.17 6.04
N VAL A 52 4.03 7.41 6.54
CA VAL A 52 3.71 7.36 7.98
C VAL A 52 2.58 6.37 8.25
N LYS A 53 2.95 5.14 8.61
CA LYS A 53 2.00 4.05 8.93
C LYS A 53 0.99 4.40 10.04
N ALA A 54 1.38 5.25 10.98
CA ALA A 54 0.50 5.67 12.10
C ALA A 54 -0.54 6.75 11.72
N ALA A 55 -0.57 7.21 10.46
CA ALA A 55 -1.54 8.18 9.95
C ALA A 55 -2.59 7.47 9.08
N LYS A 56 -3.48 8.26 8.45
CA LYS A 56 -4.48 7.75 7.47
C LYS A 56 -3.83 6.97 6.32
N THR A 57 -2.56 7.23 6.04
CA THR A 57 -1.80 6.55 4.99
C THR A 57 -1.40 5.12 5.36
N GLY A 58 -1.47 4.74 6.64
CA GLY A 58 -1.32 3.35 7.10
C GLY A 58 -2.33 2.37 6.51
N LEU A 59 -3.41 2.87 5.89
CA LEU A 59 -4.31 2.06 5.10
C LEU A 59 -3.57 1.33 3.95
N LEU A 60 -2.50 1.92 3.43
CA LEU A 60 -1.67 1.30 2.39
C LEU A 60 -0.88 0.11 2.93
N ASP A 61 -0.38 0.17 4.16
CA ASP A 61 0.21 -1.00 4.82
C ASP A 61 -0.85 -2.10 5.01
N ALA A 62 -2.02 -1.72 5.54
CA ALA A 62 -3.13 -2.63 5.79
C ALA A 62 -3.58 -3.33 4.50
N PHE A 63 -3.53 -2.64 3.36
CA PHE A 63 -3.81 -3.22 2.05
C PHE A 63 -2.87 -4.38 1.69
N PHE A 64 -1.55 -4.20 1.84
CA PHE A 64 -0.60 -5.29 1.59
C PHE A 64 -0.70 -6.39 2.66
N GLU A 65 -0.92 -6.01 3.93
CA GLU A 65 -1.13 -6.95 5.03
C GLU A 65 -2.36 -7.84 4.85
N ALA A 66 -3.44 -7.29 4.29
CA ALA A 66 -4.65 -8.05 3.97
C ALA A 66 -4.44 -9.07 2.84
N TYR A 67 -3.53 -8.79 1.91
CA TYR A 67 -3.22 -9.70 0.79
C TYR A 67 -2.25 -10.83 1.20
N ILE A 68 -1.29 -10.56 2.09
CA ILE A 68 -0.24 -11.50 2.48
C ILE A 68 -0.74 -12.94 2.79
N PRO A 69 -1.81 -13.16 3.58
CA PRO A 69 -2.30 -14.51 3.85
C PRO A 69 -2.78 -15.26 2.59
N TYR A 70 -3.29 -14.54 1.59
CA TYR A 70 -3.74 -15.10 0.33
C TYR A 70 -2.56 -15.39 -0.60
N GLU A 71 -1.54 -14.53 -0.61
CA GLU A 71 -0.27 -14.80 -1.26
C GLU A 71 0.39 -16.07 -0.70
N ASP A 72 0.44 -16.20 0.63
CA ASP A 72 0.98 -17.37 1.33
C ASP A 72 0.19 -18.66 0.99
N ALA A 73 -1.09 -18.53 0.63
CA ALA A 73 -1.96 -19.62 0.14
C ALA A 73 -1.88 -19.85 -1.38
N GLY A 74 -1.05 -19.09 -2.10
CA GLY A 74 -0.82 -19.23 -3.55
C GLY A 74 -1.83 -18.51 -4.44
N MET A 75 -2.68 -17.63 -3.90
CA MET A 75 -3.59 -16.80 -4.69
C MET A 75 -2.83 -15.65 -5.35
N SER A 76 -3.10 -15.38 -6.63
CA SER A 76 -2.49 -14.25 -7.31
C SER A 76 -3.08 -12.92 -6.85
N PHE A 77 -2.27 -11.86 -6.90
CA PHE A 77 -2.70 -10.53 -6.48
C PHE A 77 -3.96 -10.05 -7.19
N PHE A 78 -4.06 -10.28 -8.50
CA PHE A 78 -5.22 -9.82 -9.27
C PHE A 78 -6.47 -10.66 -9.01
N ASP A 79 -6.33 -11.97 -8.74
CA ASP A 79 -7.47 -12.79 -8.34
C ASP A 79 -8.02 -12.35 -6.98
N TRP A 80 -7.12 -11.99 -6.05
CA TRP A 80 -7.50 -11.43 -4.76
C TRP A 80 -8.21 -10.07 -4.92
N VAL A 81 -7.66 -9.15 -5.74
CA VAL A 81 -8.28 -7.84 -5.99
C VAL A 81 -9.68 -7.98 -6.59
N ASP A 82 -9.88 -8.91 -7.52
CA ASP A 82 -11.16 -9.05 -8.23
C ASP A 82 -12.24 -9.75 -7.41
N ASN A 83 -11.85 -10.71 -6.55
CA ASN A 83 -12.80 -11.65 -5.95
C ASN A 83 -12.91 -11.57 -4.43
N VAL A 84 -11.94 -10.94 -3.75
CA VAL A 84 -11.83 -10.97 -2.27
C VAL A 84 -11.69 -9.56 -1.69
N TYR A 85 -10.91 -8.70 -2.34
CA TYR A 85 -10.64 -7.37 -1.84
C TYR A 85 -11.92 -6.51 -1.80
N ASP A 86 -12.26 -6.06 -0.61
CA ASP A 86 -13.32 -5.08 -0.37
C ASP A 86 -12.68 -3.81 0.24
N PRO A 87 -12.63 -2.68 -0.51
CA PRO A 87 -12.03 -1.44 -0.03
C PRO A 87 -12.77 -0.85 1.17
N ASP A 88 -14.10 -0.99 1.24
CA ASP A 88 -14.91 -0.43 2.31
C ASP A 88 -14.74 -1.25 3.59
N ALA A 89 -14.70 -2.58 3.47
CA ALA A 89 -14.39 -3.46 4.60
C ALA A 89 -12.97 -3.26 5.12
N LEU A 90 -11.98 -3.07 4.23
CA LEU A 90 -10.60 -2.79 4.64
C LEU A 90 -10.52 -1.44 5.37
N ALA A 91 -11.13 -0.39 4.83
CA ALA A 91 -11.17 0.92 5.47
C ALA A 91 -11.86 0.87 6.83
N ALA A 92 -13.00 0.18 6.93
CA ALA A 92 -13.73 0.01 8.18
C ALA A 92 -12.92 -0.76 9.23
N SER A 93 -12.25 -1.85 8.85
CA SER A 93 -11.40 -2.62 9.76
C SER A 93 -10.18 -1.83 10.21
N PHE A 94 -9.54 -1.08 9.32
CA PHE A 94 -8.43 -0.18 9.66
C PHE A 94 -8.87 0.93 10.62
N ILE A 95 -10.04 1.55 10.41
CA ILE A 95 -10.58 2.56 11.33
C ILE A 95 -10.95 1.93 12.68
N ALA A 96 -11.54 0.74 12.69
CA ALA A 96 -11.91 0.05 13.93
C ALA A 96 -10.67 -0.31 14.77
N GLN A 97 -9.61 -0.81 14.13
CA GLN A 97 -8.31 -1.03 14.76
C GLN A 97 -7.63 0.31 15.13
N GLY A 98 -7.86 1.35 14.34
CA GLY A 98 -7.28 2.70 14.44
C GLY A 98 -8.02 3.69 15.34
N TRP A 99 -9.19 3.36 15.91
CA TRP A 99 -9.85 4.20 16.92
C TRP A 99 -9.04 4.29 18.23
N ALA A 100 -8.02 3.43 18.41
CA ALA A 100 -6.96 3.57 19.41
C ALA A 100 -5.84 4.56 19.01
N VAL A 101 -5.78 5.00 17.75
CA VAL A 101 -4.75 5.91 17.17
C VAL A 101 -5.23 7.38 17.18
N ARG A 102 -6.43 7.66 17.68
CA ARG A 102 -7.05 9.01 17.71
C ARG A 102 -6.36 10.04 18.62
N LEU A 103 -5.12 9.80 19.07
CA LEU A 103 -4.31 10.78 19.81
C LEU A 103 -3.31 11.55 18.92
N THR A 104 -3.03 11.11 17.69
CA THR A 104 -2.01 11.80 16.84
C THR A 104 -2.57 12.96 16.01
N ASP A 105 -3.86 12.99 15.67
CA ASP A 105 -4.46 14.10 14.90
C ASP A 105 -4.72 15.37 15.75
N SER A 106 -4.57 15.32 17.08
CA SER A 106 -4.67 16.52 17.94
C SER A 106 -3.36 17.33 18.03
N ILE A 107 -2.23 16.80 17.55
CA ILE A 107 -0.91 17.42 17.76
C ILE A 107 -0.32 18.03 16.48
N LEU A 108 -0.82 17.72 15.29
CA LEU A 108 -0.39 18.35 14.04
C LEU A 108 -1.49 19.21 13.43
N ARG A 109 -1.66 20.37 14.04
CA ARG A 109 -2.26 21.55 13.43
C ARG A 109 -1.38 21.98 12.24
N ARG A 110 -1.60 21.38 11.08
CA ARG A 110 -1.12 21.91 9.80
C ARG A 110 -2.29 22.60 9.12
N GLU A 111 -2.07 23.88 8.82
CA GLU A 111 -2.97 24.78 8.08
C GLU A 111 -3.50 24.16 6.77
#